data_AF-A0A434KPS3-F1
#
_entry.id   AF-A0A434KPS3-F1
#
_cell.length_a   1.000
_cell.length_b   1.000
_cell.length_c   1.000
_cell.angle_alpha   90.00
_cell.angle_beta   90.00
_cell.angle_gamma   90.00
#
_symmetry.space_group_name_H-M   'P 1'
#
loop_
_entity.id
_entity.type
_entity.pdbx_description
1 polymer ?
#
loop_
_entity_poly.entity_id
_entity_poly.type
_entity_poly.pdbx_seq_one_letter_code
_entity_poly.pdbx_strand_id
1 'polypeptide(L)' 'MPIVADRPEEPTAIRTDLGAIFISLELSRLNWLITSLSPGNGEKMSKHVVR' A
#
# COMPACT_ATOMS: atom_id res chain seq x y z
N MET A 1 -21.57 -21.73 -23.23
CA MET A 1 -21.27 -20.48 -22.48
C MET A 1 -20.37 -20.88 -21.35
N PRO A 2 -19.08 -20.48 -21.30
CA PRO A 2 -18.21 -20.94 -20.22
C PRO A 2 -18.64 -20.21 -18.94
N ILE A 3 -18.88 -20.99 -17.89
CA ILE A 3 -19.16 -20.52 -16.55
C ILE A 3 -17.84 -19.92 -16.06
N VAL A 4 -17.74 -18.60 -16.02
CA VAL A 4 -16.66 -17.92 -15.30
C VAL A 4 -16.91 -18.24 -13.84
N ALA A 5 -16.16 -19.22 -13.32
CA ALA A 5 -16.11 -19.46 -11.89
C ALA A 5 -15.66 -18.15 -11.23
N ASP A 6 -16.50 -17.62 -10.36
CA ASP A 6 -16.20 -16.50 -9.48
C ASP A 6 -14.95 -16.90 -8.70
N ARG A 7 -13.79 -16.41 -9.14
CA ARG A 7 -12.54 -16.65 -8.42
C ARG A 7 -12.68 -15.84 -7.15
N PRO A 8 -12.61 -16.44 -5.95
CA PRO A 8 -12.54 -15.65 -4.74
C PRO A 8 -11.33 -14.74 -4.89
N GLU A 9 -11.60 -13.44 -4.87
CA GLU A 9 -10.60 -12.40 -4.80
C GLU A 9 -9.64 -12.75 -3.67
N GLU A 10 -8.39 -13.10 -4.05
CA GLU A 10 -7.35 -13.43 -3.09
C GLU A 10 -7.26 -12.28 -2.08
N PRO A 11 -7.22 -12.56 -0.77
CA PRO A 11 -7.04 -11.53 0.22
C PRO A 11 -5.81 -10.73 -0.18
N THR A 12 -5.99 -9.43 -0.48
CA THR A 12 -4.85 -8.55 -0.72
C THR A 12 -3.90 -8.74 0.45
N ALA A 13 -2.60 -8.94 0.15
CA ALA A 13 -1.58 -9.23 1.17
C ALA A 13 -1.64 -8.25 2.36
N ILE A 14 -2.14 -7.05 2.09
CA ILE A 14 -2.56 -6.06 3.06
C ILE A 14 -4.08 -6.08 3.25
N ARG A 15 -4.52 -6.55 4.41
CA ARG A 15 -5.92 -6.47 4.85
C ARG A 15 -6.36 -5.02 5.03
N THR A 16 -7.19 -4.53 4.10
CA THR A 16 -7.67 -3.14 4.09
C THR A 16 -8.78 -2.89 5.11
N ASP A 17 -9.42 -3.95 5.63
CA ASP A 17 -10.47 -3.89 6.66
C ASP A 17 -9.95 -3.43 8.03
N LEU A 18 -8.64 -3.50 8.25
CA LEU A 18 -8.00 -3.13 9.52
C LEU A 18 -7.67 -1.62 9.63
N GLY A 19 -7.95 -0.82 8.59
CA GLY A 19 -7.72 0.63 8.63
C GLY A 19 -6.25 1.01 8.92
N ALA A 20 -5.31 0.41 8.19
CA ALA A 20 -3.88 0.61 8.39
C ALA A 20 -3.26 1.53 7.33
N ILE A 21 -2.18 2.24 7.70
CA ILE A 21 -1.32 2.99 6.77
C ILE A 21 0.06 2.33 6.77
N PHE A 22 0.60 2.08 5.59
CA PHE A 22 1.95 1.53 5.42
C PHE A 22 2.93 2.67 5.19
N ILE A 23 4.05 2.63 5.90
CA ILE A 23 5.12 3.62 5.75
C ILE A 23 6.45 2.87 5.66
N SER A 24 7.23 3.15 4.61
CA SER A 24 8.64 2.77 4.52
C SER A 24 9.52 3.98 4.75
N LEU A 25 10.63 3.76 5.46
CA LEU A 25 11.62 4.77 5.81
C LEU A 25 13.00 4.28 5.37
N GLU A 26 13.66 5.08 4.55
CA GLU A 26 15.06 4.87 4.16
C GLU A 26 15.89 6.05 4.70
N LEU A 27 16.79 5.74 5.62
CA LEU A 27 17.57 6.73 6.36
C LEU A 27 19.00 6.79 5.81
N SER A 28 19.42 7.98 5.39
CA SER A 28 20.83 8.31 5.16
C SER A 28 21.28 9.42 6.11
N ARG A 29 22.57 9.79 6.07
CA ARG A 29 23.12 10.86 6.93
C ARG A 29 22.49 12.23 6.72
N LEU A 30 22.00 12.53 5.52
CA LEU A 30 21.52 13.87 5.15
C LEU A 30 20.14 13.87 4.49
N ASN A 31 19.65 12.71 4.04
CA ASN A 31 18.36 12.63 3.37
C ASN A 31 17.59 11.44 3.92
N TRP A 32 16.35 11.67 4.33
CA TRP A 32 15.45 10.62 4.77
C TRP A 32 14.32 10.51 3.75
N LEU A 33 14.21 9.34 3.13
CA LEU A 33 13.16 9.06 2.18
C LEU A 33 12.02 8.34 2.89
N ILE A 34 10.83 8.95 2.84
CA ILE A 34 9.61 8.44 3.41
C ILE A 34 8.67 8.10 2.26
N THR A 35 8.22 6.85 2.19
CA THR A 35 7.16 6.45 1.26
C THR A 35 5.98 5.94 2.06
N SER A 36 4.77 6.42 1.76
CA SER A 36 3.55 6.01 2.45
C SER A 36 2.52 5.48 1.45
N LEU A 37 1.74 4.51 1.90
CA LEU A 37 0.68 3.87 1.15
C LEU A 37 -0.55 3.73 2.05
N SER A 38 -1.66 4.35 1.66
CA SER A 38 -2.97 4.09 2.24
C SER A 38 -3.74 3.13 1.32
N PRO A 39 -3.91 1.85 1.70
CA PRO A 39 -4.59 0.85 0.89
C PRO A 39 -6.12 0.92 1.06
N GLY A 40 -6.88 0.52 0.03
CA GLY A 40 -8.36 0.55 0.02
C GLY A 40 -8.94 1.09 -1.29
N ASN A 41 -10.24 1.44 -1.29
CA ASN A 41 -11.02 1.90 -2.46
C ASN A 41 -10.65 3.32 -2.98
N GLY A 42 -9.41 3.74 -2.76
CA GLY A 42 -8.85 5.05 -3.09
C GLY A 42 -7.35 5.06 -2.85
N GLU A 43 -6.68 3.94 -3.17
CA GLU A 43 -5.26 3.72 -2.92
C GLU A 43 -4.43 4.95 -3.29
N LYS A 44 -3.66 5.43 -2.31
CA LYS A 44 -2.85 6.64 -2.47
C LYS A 44 -1.45 6.35 -1.97
N MET A 45 -0.50 6.54 -2.87
CA MET A 45 0.92 6.48 -2.57
C MET A 45 1.49 7.90 -2.52
N SER A 46 2.33 8.17 -1.53
CA SER A 46 3.04 9.45 -1.39
C SER A 46 4.51 9.20 -1.09
N LYS A 47 5.37 10.05 -1.66
CA LYS A 47 6.82 10.02 -1.49
C LYS A 47 7.31 11.39 -1.02
N HIS A 48 8.08 11.43 0.05
CA HIS A 48 8.63 12.66 0.62
C HIS A 48 10.11 12.48 1.00
N VAL A 49 10.92 13.50 0.74
CA VAL A 49 12.34 13.53 1.09
C VAL A 49 12.56 14.66 2.08
N VAL A 50 13.02 14.31 3.27
CA VAL A 50 13.52 15.27 4.26
C VAL A 50 15.01 15.46 4.00
N ARG A 51 15.48 16.71 3.96
CA ARG A 51 16.89 17.10 3.77
C ARG A 51 17.48 17.66 5.05
#